data_AF-A0A2W4M9D1-F1
#
_entry.id   AF-A0A2W4M9D1-F1
#
_cell.length_a   1.000
_cell.length_b   1.000
_cell.length_c   1.000
_cell.angle_alpha   90.00
_cell.angle_beta   90.00
_cell.angle_gamma   90.00
#
_symmetry.space_group_name_H-M   'P 1'
#
loop_
_entity.id
_entity.type
_entity.pdbx_description
1 polymer ?
#
loop_
_entity_poly.entity_id
_entity_poly.type
_entity_poly.pdbx_seq_one_letter_code
_entity_poly.pdbx_strand_id
1 'polypeptide(L)'
;MIERLPLSADPRGGEEIGAIYDLGTLGEKLDLGLRLLLVIGPAEELFWRGLVQKRLIGRYGRLAGALLGTAAYGGAHIVTGNVTLIGAASVAGAFWGGLHALGAPMGALIVSHAVWDVLTFLVAPIAPPSSGS
;
A
#
# COMPACT_ATOMS: atom_id res chain seq x y z
N MET A 1 -27.42 41.10 -36.19
CA MET A 1 -27.73 40.87 -34.77
C MET A 1 -27.93 39.37 -34.61
N ILE A 2 -26.89 38.64 -34.18
CA ILE A 2 -26.95 37.19 -33.98
C ILE A 2 -27.11 36.98 -32.48
N GLU A 3 -28.30 36.53 -32.06
CA GLU A 3 -28.60 36.15 -30.69
C GLU A 3 -27.73 34.95 -30.29
N ARG A 4 -26.86 35.14 -29.29
CA ARG A 4 -26.18 34.01 -28.65
C ARG A 4 -27.21 33.31 -27.77
N LEU A 5 -27.65 32.13 -28.19
CA LEU A 5 -28.43 31.23 -27.34
C LEU A 5 -27.64 30.96 -26.06
N PRO A 6 -28.23 31.15 -24.86
CA PRO A 6 -27.60 30.72 -23.63
C PRO A 6 -27.52 29.19 -23.66
N LEU A 7 -26.31 28.63 -23.57
CA LEU A 7 -26.13 27.22 -23.23
C LEU A 7 -26.82 27.03 -21.87
N SER A 8 -28.05 26.54 -21.88
CA SER A 8 -28.68 25.99 -20.69
C SER A 8 -27.80 24.83 -20.25
N ALA A 9 -27.07 25.01 -19.16
CA ALA A 9 -26.40 23.92 -18.49
C ALA A 9 -27.47 22.90 -18.09
N ASP A 10 -27.66 21.86 -18.90
CA ASP A 10 -28.54 20.74 -18.56
C ASP A 10 -27.96 20.12 -17.28
N PRO A 11 -28.72 20.07 -16.18
CA PRO A 11 -28.28 19.43 -14.94
C PRO A 11 -27.79 18.00 -15.16
N ARG A 12 -28.36 17.30 -16.15
CA ARG A 12 -27.98 15.93 -16.53
C ARG A 12 -26.59 15.86 -17.14
N GLY A 13 -26.19 16.89 -17.89
CA GLY A 13 -24.82 16.96 -18.44
C GLY A 13 -23.76 17.08 -17.35
N GLY A 14 -24.06 17.80 -16.26
CA GLY A 14 -23.18 17.88 -15.09
C GLY A 14 -23.06 16.55 -14.34
N GLU A 15 -24.18 15.83 -14.16
CA GLU A 15 -24.21 14.50 -13.53
C GLU A 15 -23.50 13.44 -14.37
N GLU A 16 -23.70 13.43 -15.70
CA GLU A 16 -23.02 12.50 -16.62
C GLU A 16 -21.51 12.73 -16.66
N ILE A 17 -21.07 13.99 -16.68
CA ILE A 17 -19.64 14.35 -16.62
C ILE A 17 -19.05 13.94 -15.26
N GLY A 18 -19.76 14.18 -14.16
CA GLY A 18 -19.36 13.72 -12.82
C GLY A 18 -19.16 12.21 -12.74
N ALA A 19 -20.10 11.44 -13.30
CA ALA A 19 -20.00 9.98 -13.35
C ALA A 19 -18.79 9.49 -14.16
N ILE A 20 -18.40 10.17 -15.24
CA ILE A 20 -17.20 9.84 -16.02
C ILE A 20 -15.93 10.10 -15.20
N TYR A 21 -15.86 11.23 -14.49
CA TYR A 21 -14.74 11.50 -13.60
C TYR A 21 -14.65 10.48 -12.45
N ASP A 22 -15.79 10.12 -11.84
CA ASP A 22 -15.82 9.09 -10.80
C ASP A 22 -15.36 7.72 -11.31
N LEU A 23 -15.76 7.33 -12.54
CA LEU A 23 -15.27 6.10 -13.19
C LEU A 23 -13.77 6.14 -13.47
N GLY A 24 -13.23 7.31 -13.86
CA GLY A 24 -11.79 7.51 -14.01
C GLY A 24 -11.03 7.26 -12.70
N THR A 25 -11.49 7.88 -11.61
CA THR A 25 -10.87 7.68 -10.28
C THR A 25 -11.04 6.25 -9.77
N LEU A 26 -12.13 5.57 -10.12
CA LEU A 26 -12.35 4.17 -9.78
C LEU A 26 -11.38 3.26 -10.55
N GLY A 27 -11.17 3.52 -11.85
CA GLY A 27 -10.20 2.79 -12.66
C GLY A 27 -8.78 2.89 -12.12
N GLU A 28 -8.35 4.08 -11.70
CA GLU A 28 -7.05 4.32 -11.06
C GLU A 28 -6.90 3.58 -9.73
N LYS A 29 -7.95 3.62 -8.89
CA LYS A 29 -7.97 2.88 -7.61
C LYS A 29 -7.92 1.37 -7.82
N LEU A 30 -8.60 0.85 -8.84
CA LEU A 30 -8.57 -0.58 -9.18
C LEU A 30 -7.20 -1.01 -9.69
N ASP A 31 -6.56 -0.23 -10.58
CA ASP A 31 -5.20 -0.52 -11.05
C ASP A 31 -4.21 -0.56 -9.88
N LEU A 32 -4.26 0.45 -8.99
CA LEU A 32 -3.43 0.47 -7.79
C LEU A 32 -3.72 -0.74 -6.88
N GLY A 33 -5.00 -1.05 -6.63
CA GLY A 33 -5.40 -2.19 -5.81
C GLY A 33 -4.91 -3.53 -6.36
N LEU A 34 -4.99 -3.73 -7.67
CA LEU A 34 -4.48 -4.93 -8.33
C LEU A 34 -2.96 -5.05 -8.24
N ARG A 35 -2.24 -3.93 -8.39
CA ARG A 35 -0.78 -3.91 -8.19
C ARG A 35 -0.41 -4.25 -6.76
N LEU A 36 -1.07 -3.65 -5.77
CA LEU A 36 -0.86 -3.94 -4.35
C LEU A 36 -1.11 -5.43 -4.07
N LEU A 37 -2.23 -5.96 -4.55
CA LEU A 37 -2.67 -7.32 -4.25
C LEU A 37 -1.82 -8.41 -4.93
N LEU A 38 -1.52 -8.23 -6.23
CA LEU A 38 -0.98 -9.30 -7.07
C LEU A 38 0.52 -9.18 -7.33
N VAL A 39 1.11 -8.00 -7.11
CA VAL A 39 2.51 -7.75 -7.46
C VAL A 39 3.30 -7.25 -6.25
N ILE A 40 2.91 -6.12 -5.66
CA ILE A 40 3.68 -5.43 -4.63
C ILE A 40 3.69 -6.24 -3.34
N GLY A 41 2.53 -6.56 -2.77
CA GLY A 41 2.44 -7.35 -1.53
C GLY A 41 3.15 -8.71 -1.64
N PRO A 42 2.91 -9.51 -2.69
CA PRO A 42 3.66 -10.75 -2.91
C PRO A 42 5.17 -10.54 -3.06
N ALA A 43 5.62 -9.55 -3.83
CA ALA A 43 7.04 -9.29 -4.04
C ALA A 43 7.73 -8.84 -2.74
N GLU A 44 7.10 -7.96 -1.96
CA GLU A 44 7.63 -7.51 -0.68
C GLU A 44 7.78 -8.67 0.30
N GLU A 45 6.77 -9.51 0.47
CA GLU A 45 6.86 -10.66 1.39
C GLU A 45 7.93 -11.66 0.96
N LEU A 46 7.99 -11.99 -0.33
CA LEU A 46 9.00 -12.92 -0.85
C LEU A 46 10.42 -12.37 -0.67
N PHE A 47 10.62 -11.07 -0.87
CA PHE A 47 11.92 -10.44 -0.66
C PHE A 47 12.25 -10.31 0.83
N TRP A 48 11.40 -9.69 1.63
CA TRP A 48 11.72 -9.39 3.02
C TRP A 48 11.70 -10.63 3.90
N ARG A 49 10.67 -11.46 3.81
CA ARG A 49 10.52 -12.64 4.68
C ARG A 49 11.22 -13.84 4.05
N GLY A 50 10.96 -14.08 2.76
CA GLY A 50 11.51 -15.22 2.02
C GLY A 50 13.03 -15.17 1.81
N LEU A 51 13.62 -13.98 1.70
CA LEU A 51 15.05 -13.80 1.42
C LEU A 51 15.82 -13.17 2.58
N VAL A 52 15.51 -11.93 2.94
CA VAL A 52 16.31 -11.13 3.88
C VAL A 52 16.22 -11.69 5.30
N GLN A 53 15.02 -11.74 5.86
CA GLN A 53 14.79 -12.22 7.22
C GLN A 53 15.14 -13.70 7.36
N LYS A 54 14.81 -14.54 6.37
CA LYS A 54 15.19 -15.96 6.37
C LYS A 54 16.71 -16.15 6.50
N ARG A 55 17.52 -15.37 5.77
CA ARG A 55 18.98 -15.40 5.87
C ARG A 55 19.49 -14.89 7.22
N LEU A 56 18.90 -13.82 7.73
CA LEU A 56 19.25 -13.26 9.04
C LEU A 56 18.93 -14.23 10.17
N ILE A 57 17.79 -14.93 10.11
CA ILE A 57 17.42 -16.00 11.06
C ILE A 57 18.42 -17.15 10.98
N GLY A 58 18.79 -17.58 9.77
CA GLY A 58 19.79 -18.64 9.59
C GLY A 58 21.18 -18.28 10.15
N ARG A 59 21.56 -17.00 10.13
CA ARG A 59 22.88 -16.53 10.57
C ARG A 59 22.95 -16.14 12.04
N TYR A 60 21.90 -15.49 12.57
CA TYR A 60 21.91 -14.87 13.90
C TYR A 60 20.91 -15.51 14.88
N GLY A 61 20.18 -16.54 14.43
CA GLY A 61 19.13 -17.17 15.22
C GLY A 61 17.77 -16.49 15.07
N ARG A 62 16.72 -17.17 15.53
CA ARG A 62 15.32 -16.79 15.26
C ARG A 62 14.96 -15.39 15.76
N LEU A 63 15.29 -15.07 17.01
CA LEU A 63 14.92 -13.78 17.61
C LEU A 63 15.73 -12.63 17.00
N ALA A 64 17.06 -12.73 17.02
CA ALA A 64 17.92 -11.68 16.48
C ALA A 64 17.70 -11.49 14.98
N GLY A 65 17.53 -12.57 14.21
CA GLY A 65 17.24 -12.48 12.79
C GLY A 65 15.89 -11.85 12.47
N ALA A 66 14.86 -12.07 13.31
CA ALA A 66 13.59 -11.38 13.18
C ALA A 66 13.71 -9.89 13.47
N LEU A 67 14.39 -9.51 14.56
CA LEU A 67 14.60 -8.10 14.91
C LEU A 67 15.40 -7.35 13.84
N LEU A 68 16.48 -7.97 13.34
CA LEU A 68 17.28 -7.40 12.25
C LEU A 68 16.49 -7.30 10.95
N GLY A 69 15.65 -8.29 10.64
CA GLY A 69 14.76 -8.25 9.47
C GLY A 69 13.74 -7.11 9.55
N THR A 70 13.10 -6.95 10.70
CA THR A 70 12.18 -5.83 10.98
C THR A 70 12.88 -4.49 10.86
N ALA A 71 14.07 -4.35 11.45
CA ALA A 71 14.86 -3.12 11.38
C ALA A 71 15.27 -2.78 9.94
N ALA A 72 15.65 -3.78 9.14
CA ALA A 72 15.98 -3.59 7.73
C ALA A 72 14.77 -3.17 6.91
N TYR A 73 13.60 -3.78 7.14
CA TYR A 73 12.35 -3.43 6.47
C TYR A 73 11.91 -1.99 6.78
N GLY A 74 11.84 -1.64 8.07
CA GLY A 74 11.51 -0.26 8.49
C GLY A 74 12.57 0.75 8.02
N GLY A 75 13.85 0.37 8.05
CA GLY A 75 14.96 1.19 7.59
C GLY A 75 14.92 1.50 6.09
N ALA A 76 14.47 0.55 5.26
CA ALA A 76 14.29 0.79 3.82
C ALA A 76 13.31 1.93 3.53
N HIS A 77 12.35 2.17 4.42
CA HIS A 77 11.37 3.24 4.28
C HIS A 77 11.89 4.62 4.70
N ILE A 78 13.09 4.73 5.27
CA ILE A 78 13.70 6.03 5.62
C ILE A 78 13.87 6.91 4.38
N VAL A 79 14.14 6.30 3.21
CA VAL A 79 14.31 7.01 1.93
C VAL A 79 13.06 7.79 1.49
N THR A 80 11.90 7.47 2.06
CA THR A 80 10.63 8.15 1.75
C THR A 80 10.53 9.53 2.41
N GLY A 81 11.35 9.82 3.44
CA GLY A 81 11.26 11.05 4.22
C GLY A 81 9.95 11.21 5.03
N ASN A 82 9.10 10.18 5.07
CA ASN A 82 7.78 10.24 5.71
C ASN A 82 7.79 9.47 7.03
N VAL A 83 7.79 10.19 8.16
CA VAL A 83 7.83 9.60 9.51
C VAL A 83 6.65 8.67 9.78
N THR A 84 5.44 9.02 9.30
CA THR A 84 4.25 8.18 9.43
C THR A 84 4.44 6.85 8.71
N LEU A 85 4.97 6.90 7.48
CA LEU A 85 5.22 5.70 6.68
C LEU A 85 6.34 4.84 7.27
N ILE A 86 7.40 5.46 7.79
CA ILE A 86 8.49 4.75 8.48
C ILE A 86 7.95 4.05 9.74
N GLY A 87 7.10 4.72 10.52
CA GLY A 87 6.45 4.15 11.70
C GLY A 87 5.54 2.98 11.34
N ALA A 88 4.66 3.17 10.35
CA ALA A 88 3.77 2.13 9.85
C ALA A 88 4.55 0.91 9.34
N ALA A 89 5.58 1.13 8.52
CA ALA A 89 6.46 0.08 8.02
C ALA A 89 7.20 -0.64 9.15
N SER A 90 7.63 0.07 10.21
CA SER A 90 8.31 -0.57 11.34
C SER A 90 7.37 -1.49 12.13
N VAL A 91 6.13 -1.06 12.35
CA VAL A 91 5.10 -1.88 13.03
C VAL A 91 4.69 -3.07 12.16
N ALA A 92 4.45 -2.83 10.86
CA ALA A 92 4.20 -3.89 9.88
C ALA A 92 5.36 -4.90 9.84
N GLY A 93 6.60 -4.40 9.77
CA GLY A 93 7.84 -5.15 9.87
C GLY A 93 7.83 -6.11 11.04
N ALA A 94 7.53 -5.60 12.24
CA ALA A 94 7.46 -6.37 13.47
C ALA A 94 6.33 -7.41 13.44
N PHE A 95 5.15 -7.05 12.96
CA PHE A 95 3.99 -7.94 12.92
C PHE A 95 4.22 -9.13 11.97
N TRP A 96 4.41 -8.89 10.67
CA TRP A 96 4.64 -9.96 9.68
C TRP A 96 6.00 -10.64 9.87
N GLY A 97 7.02 -9.90 10.32
CA GLY A 97 8.31 -10.49 10.68
C GLY A 97 8.20 -11.44 11.87
N GLY A 98 7.41 -11.10 12.88
CA GLY A 98 7.09 -11.98 14.01
C GLY A 98 6.36 -13.24 13.57
N LEU A 99 5.29 -13.09 12.76
CA LEU A 99 4.54 -14.23 12.21
C LEU A 99 5.44 -15.17 11.40
N HIS A 100 6.30 -14.62 10.54
CA HIS A 100 7.28 -15.41 9.79
C HIS A 100 8.23 -16.16 10.73
N ALA A 101 8.74 -15.50 11.78
CA ALA A 101 9.61 -16.15 12.76
C ALA A 101 8.89 -17.26 13.55
N LEU A 102 7.57 -17.16 13.74
CA LEU A 102 6.74 -18.19 14.35
C LEU A 102 6.35 -19.33 13.39
N GLY A 103 6.79 -19.26 12.12
CA GLY A 103 6.54 -20.32 11.13
C GLY A 103 5.21 -20.18 10.39
N ALA A 104 4.63 -18.98 10.34
CA ALA A 104 3.45 -18.74 9.50
C ALA A 104 3.74 -19.09 8.02
N PRO A 105 2.80 -19.72 7.32
CA PRO A 105 3.00 -20.08 5.91
C PRO A 105 3.10 -18.83 5.05
N MET A 106 4.01 -18.83 4.06
CA MET A 106 4.27 -17.67 3.19
C MET A 106 3.01 -17.16 2.50
N GLY A 107 2.11 -18.05 2.07
CA GLY A 107 0.84 -17.65 1.47
C GLY A 107 -0.04 -16.81 2.41
N ALA A 108 -0.06 -17.11 3.71
CA ALA A 108 -0.82 -16.32 4.68
C ALA A 108 -0.20 -14.93 4.91
N LEU A 109 1.14 -14.85 4.92
CA LEU A 109 1.85 -13.58 5.00
C LEU A 109 1.53 -12.70 3.78
N ILE A 110 1.66 -13.26 2.57
CA ILE A 110 1.35 -12.58 1.32
C ILE A 110 -0.09 -12.06 1.30
N VAL A 111 -1.07 -12.93 1.55
CA VAL A 111 -2.48 -12.54 1.49
C VAL A 111 -2.82 -11.49 2.54
N SER A 112 -2.38 -11.67 3.79
CA SER A 112 -2.69 -10.72 4.87
C SER A 112 -2.03 -9.36 4.67
N HIS A 113 -0.78 -9.30 4.21
CA HIS A 113 -0.09 -8.06 3.91
C HIS A 113 -0.72 -7.35 2.72
N ALA A 114 -0.95 -8.07 1.62
CA ALA A 114 -1.51 -7.47 0.42
C ALA A 114 -2.95 -6.93 0.65
N VAL A 115 -3.74 -7.60 1.48
CA VAL A 115 -5.05 -7.08 1.93
C VAL A 115 -4.87 -5.84 2.81
N TRP A 116 -3.91 -5.82 3.72
CA TRP A 116 -3.61 -4.65 4.54
C TRP A 116 -3.21 -3.44 3.69
N ASP A 117 -2.40 -3.63 2.65
CA ASP A 117 -2.01 -2.55 1.74
C ASP A 117 -3.23 -1.96 1.02
N VAL A 118 -4.10 -2.80 0.50
CA VAL A 118 -5.35 -2.34 -0.15
C VAL A 118 -6.20 -1.53 0.83
N LEU A 119 -6.37 -2.01 2.07
CA LEU A 119 -7.15 -1.29 3.09
C LEU A 119 -6.52 0.05 3.45
N THR A 120 -5.19 0.09 3.63
CA THR A 120 -4.49 1.29 4.07
C THR A 120 -4.29 2.33 2.98
N PHE A 121 -4.13 1.93 1.72
CA PHE A 121 -3.92 2.88 0.62
C PHE A 121 -5.21 3.27 -0.11
N LEU A 122 -6.24 2.42 -0.16
CA LEU A 122 -7.48 2.72 -0.89
C LEU A 122 -8.69 3.03 -0.01
N VAL A 123 -8.78 2.44 1.19
CA VAL A 123 -9.98 2.60 2.05
C VAL A 123 -9.77 3.67 3.11
N ALA A 124 -8.62 3.66 3.79
CA ALA A 124 -8.29 4.62 4.84
C ALA A 124 -6.84 5.10 4.70
N PRO A 125 -6.55 6.03 3.75
CA PRO A 125 -5.22 6.57 3.53
C PRO A 125 -4.61 7.13 4.81
N ILE A 126 -3.54 6.51 5.29
CA ILE A 126 -2.82 6.96 6.51
C ILE A 126 -1.84 8.10 6.16
N ALA A 127 -1.71 8.47 4.88
CA ALA A 127 -0.94 9.63 4.48
C ALA A 127 -1.72 10.92 4.80
N PRO A 128 -1.07 11.97 5.34
CA PRO A 128 -1.72 13.27 5.47
C PRO A 128 -2.22 13.74 4.10
N PRO A 129 -3.35 14.45 4.03
CA PRO A 129 -3.84 14.98 2.76
C PRO A 129 -2.71 15.78 2.10
N SER A 130 -2.47 15.53 0.81
CA SER A 130 -1.62 16.41 0.02
C SER A 130 -2.16 17.82 0.19
N SER A 131 -1.35 18.75 0.68
CA SER A 131 -1.66 20.18 0.59
C SER A 131 -1.65 20.53 -0.88
N GLY A 132 -2.79 20.35 -1.53
CA GLY A 132 -3.05 20.79 -2.89
C GLY A 132 -2.90 22.30 -2.93
N SER A 133 -1.86 22.75 -3.62
CA SER A 133 -1.79 24.07 -4.25
C SER A 133 -2.51 24.02 -5.59
#